data_AF-A0AAJ2B341-F1
#
_entry.id   AF-A0AAJ2B341-F1
#
_cell.length_a   1.000
_cell.length_b   1.000
_cell.length_c   1.000
_cell.angle_alpha   90.00
_cell.angle_beta   90.00
_cell.angle_gamma   90.00
#
_symmetry.space_group_name_H-M   'P 1'
#
loop_
_entity.id
_entity.type
_entity.pdbx_description
1 polymer ?
#
loop_
_entity_poly.entity_id
_entity_poly.type
_entity_poly.pdbx_seq_one_letter_code
_entity_poly.pdbx_strand_id
1 'polypeptide(L)'
;MVATTTAFVAPLSHAQGSGATATDSTQAAPTTKAQRKAARKEARAKKNAELKKLEDAGYNPARANDTDYPQDVQRAQKKAGVGAGASQ
;
A
#
# COMPACT_ATOMS: atom_id res chain seq x y z
N MET A 1 -11.23 50.43 30.57
CA MET A 1 -11.94 49.17 30.25
C MET A 1 -12.14 49.10 28.75
N VAL A 2 -11.39 48.25 28.06
CA VAL A 2 -11.52 48.04 26.61
C VAL A 2 -11.66 46.55 26.38
N ALA A 3 -12.86 46.14 25.98
CA ALA A 3 -13.17 44.78 25.54
C ALA A 3 -12.71 44.63 24.09
N THR A 4 -11.87 43.63 23.82
CA THR A 4 -11.57 43.19 22.46
C THR A 4 -11.84 41.69 22.38
N THR A 5 -13.02 41.36 21.88
CA THR A 5 -13.43 40.01 21.52
C THR A 5 -12.80 39.65 20.18
N THR A 6 -11.75 38.83 20.19
CA THR A 6 -11.22 38.22 18.96
C THR A 6 -12.05 36.99 18.60
N ALA A 7 -12.84 37.10 17.53
CA ALA A 7 -13.52 35.96 16.91
C ALA A 7 -12.50 35.13 16.11
N PHE A 8 -12.29 33.88 16.52
CA PHE A 8 -11.45 32.92 15.82
C PHE A 8 -12.31 32.18 14.78
N VAL A 9 -12.20 32.57 13.51
CA VAL A 9 -12.78 31.82 12.39
C VAL A 9 -11.68 30.95 11.79
N ALA A 10 -11.82 29.63 11.94
CA ALA A 10 -11.00 28.65 11.23
C ALA A 10 -11.91 27.71 10.42
N PRO A 11 -11.91 27.77 9.07
CA PRO A 11 -12.37 26.65 8.28
C PRO A 11 -11.21 25.65 8.17
N LEU A 12 -11.27 24.58 8.97
CA LEU A 12 -10.36 23.44 8.84
C LEU A 12 -10.79 22.56 7.67
N SER A 13 -10.50 23.00 6.44
CA SER A 13 -10.69 22.21 5.22
C SER A 13 -9.36 21.59 4.79
N HIS A 14 -9.04 20.41 5.33
CA HIS A 14 -7.97 19.56 4.78
C HIS A 14 -8.55 18.68 3.67
N ALA A 15 -8.55 19.17 2.43
CA ALA A 15 -8.83 18.33 1.24
C ALA A 15 -8.23 18.95 -0.03
N GLN A 16 -6.91 19.07 -0.10
CA GLN A 16 -6.19 19.33 -1.36
C GLN A 16 -4.96 18.44 -1.43
N GLY A 17 -5.22 17.17 -1.74
CA GLY A 17 -4.23 16.18 -2.13
C GLY A 17 -4.74 15.40 -3.35
N SER A 18 -5.27 16.11 -4.33
CA SER A 18 -5.47 15.55 -5.67
C SER A 18 -4.71 16.43 -6.63
N GLY A 19 -3.43 16.07 -6.80
CA GLY A 19 -2.67 16.49 -7.96
C GLY A 19 -3.40 15.98 -9.19
N ALA A 20 -4.11 16.88 -9.86
CA ALA A 20 -4.62 16.63 -11.19
C ALA A 20 -3.46 16.81 -12.17
N THR A 21 -2.76 15.72 -12.48
CA THR A 21 -2.12 15.54 -13.78
C THR A 21 -2.15 14.07 -14.18
N ALA A 22 -2.65 13.84 -15.39
CA ALA A 22 -2.69 12.58 -16.11
C ALA A 22 -3.62 11.50 -15.53
N THR A 23 -4.88 11.57 -15.96
CA THR A 23 -5.52 10.41 -16.57
C THR A 23 -4.54 9.71 -17.53
N ASP A 24 -3.70 8.84 -17.00
CA ASP A 24 -3.22 7.66 -17.73
C ASP A 24 -4.16 6.50 -17.39
N SER A 25 -5.46 6.77 -17.56
CA SER A 25 -6.39 5.72 -17.93
C SER A 25 -6.00 5.32 -19.35
N THR A 26 -4.90 4.59 -19.51
CA THR A 26 -4.79 3.66 -20.63
C THR A 26 -6.09 2.87 -20.55
N GLN A 27 -7.04 3.23 -21.41
CA GLN A 27 -8.35 2.63 -21.48
C GLN A 27 -8.11 1.22 -21.98
N ALA A 28 -7.75 0.33 -21.05
CA ALA A 28 -7.57 -1.06 -21.32
C ALA A 28 -8.89 -1.53 -21.94
N ALA A 29 -8.84 -1.97 -23.19
CA ALA A 29 -9.96 -2.57 -23.88
C ALA A 29 -10.67 -3.53 -22.91
N PRO A 30 -12.02 -3.59 -22.89
CA PRO A 30 -12.75 -4.37 -21.89
C PRO A 30 -12.24 -5.81 -21.88
N THR A 31 -11.40 -6.12 -20.90
CA THR A 31 -10.81 -7.43 -20.78
C THR A 31 -11.93 -8.39 -20.43
N THR A 32 -12.06 -9.45 -21.22
CA THR A 32 -13.10 -10.45 -21.00
C THR A 32 -12.98 -10.98 -19.55
N LYS A 33 -14.09 -11.39 -18.94
CA LYS A 33 -14.07 -11.97 -17.57
C LYS A 33 -13.02 -13.11 -17.46
N ALA A 34 -12.80 -13.84 -18.55
CA ALA A 34 -11.77 -14.88 -18.66
C ALA A 34 -10.34 -14.31 -18.54
N GLN A 35 -9.98 -13.30 -19.35
CA GLN A 35 -8.67 -12.63 -19.28
C GLN A 35 -8.40 -12.02 -17.90
N ARG A 36 -9.39 -11.37 -17.29
CA ARG A 36 -9.27 -10.85 -15.92
C ARG A 36 -9.07 -11.93 -14.86
N LYS A 37 -9.64 -13.13 -15.06
CA LYS A 37 -9.40 -14.27 -14.16
C LYS A 37 -7.99 -14.81 -14.33
N ALA A 38 -7.48 -14.92 -15.56
CA ALA A 38 -6.11 -15.35 -15.83
C ALA A 38 -5.09 -14.38 -15.20
N ALA A 39 -5.18 -13.08 -15.51
CA ALA A 39 -4.27 -12.07 -14.96
C ALA A 39 -4.26 -12.04 -13.42
N ARG A 40 -5.42 -12.18 -12.77
CA ARG A 40 -5.49 -12.26 -11.30
C ARG A 40 -4.89 -13.53 -10.73
N LYS A 41 -5.00 -14.68 -11.42
CA LYS A 41 -4.36 -15.93 -10.98
C LYS A 41 -2.83 -15.79 -11.04
N GLU A 42 -2.32 -15.23 -12.13
CA GLU A 42 -0.88 -14.98 -12.30
C GLU A 42 -0.34 -13.99 -11.26
N ALA A 43 -1.05 -12.88 -11.03
CA ALA A 43 -0.67 -11.90 -10.02
C ALA A 43 -0.64 -12.52 -8.61
N ARG A 44 -1.62 -13.36 -8.27
CA ARG A 44 -1.63 -14.10 -6.99
C ARG A 44 -0.50 -15.11 -6.90
N ALA A 45 -0.20 -15.84 -7.98
CA ALA A 45 0.92 -16.78 -7.98
C ALA A 45 2.25 -16.06 -7.69
N LYS A 46 2.48 -14.89 -8.31
CA LYS A 46 3.65 -14.05 -8.03
C LYS A 46 3.68 -13.57 -6.58
N LYS A 47 2.58 -12.97 -6.10
CA LYS A 47 2.45 -12.50 -4.70
C LYS A 47 2.62 -13.62 -3.68
N ASN A 48 2.06 -14.80 -3.93
CA ASN A 48 2.17 -15.94 -3.01
C ASN A 48 3.59 -16.49 -2.97
N ALA A 49 4.32 -16.48 -4.09
CA ALA A 49 5.72 -16.90 -4.12
C ALA A 49 6.61 -15.96 -3.28
N GLU A 50 6.39 -14.64 -3.39
CA GLU A 50 7.08 -13.64 -2.55
C GLU A 50 6.69 -13.78 -1.08
N LEU A 51 5.40 -13.93 -0.80
CA LEU A 51 4.88 -14.05 0.55
C LEU A 51 5.44 -15.31 1.23
N LYS A 52 5.55 -16.42 0.51
CA LYS A 52 6.19 -17.64 1.02
C LYS A 52 7.66 -17.45 1.41
N LYS A 53 8.43 -16.68 0.62
CA LYS A 53 9.83 -16.35 0.97
C LYS A 53 9.90 -15.51 2.25
N LEU A 54 8.95 -14.58 2.44
CA LEU A 54 8.86 -13.79 3.67
C LEU A 54 8.45 -14.66 4.86
N GLU A 55 7.53 -15.61 4.67
CA GLU A 55 7.12 -16.61 5.68
C GLU A 55 8.28 -17.51 6.10
N ASP A 56 9.04 -18.06 5.14
CA ASP A 56 10.25 -18.85 5.42
C ASP A 56 11.33 -18.01 6.13
N ALA A 57 11.33 -16.69 5.89
CA ALA A 57 12.21 -15.76 6.56
C ALA A 57 11.70 -15.34 7.97
N GLY A 58 10.48 -15.71 8.35
CA GLY A 58 9.90 -15.53 9.68
C GLY A 58 8.76 -14.53 9.78
N TYR A 59 8.32 -13.93 8.67
CA TYR A 59 7.17 -13.01 8.65
C TYR A 59 5.84 -13.76 8.54
N ASN A 60 4.88 -13.48 9.43
CA ASN A 60 3.57 -14.10 9.36
C ASN A 60 2.46 -13.03 9.26
N PRO A 61 1.87 -12.82 8.07
CA PRO A 61 0.83 -11.81 7.88
C PRO A 61 -0.50 -12.14 8.60
N ALA A 62 -0.69 -13.38 9.06
CA ALA A 62 -1.89 -13.76 9.83
C ALA A 62 -1.77 -13.41 11.33
N ARG A 63 -0.61 -12.96 11.80
CA ARG A 63 -0.43 -12.49 13.18
C ARG A 63 -0.94 -11.05 13.31
N ALA A 64 -2.21 -10.92 13.69
CA ALA A 64 -2.88 -9.62 13.80
C ALA A 64 -2.31 -8.71 14.92
N ASN A 65 -1.69 -9.29 15.96
CA ASN A 65 -1.13 -8.57 17.10
C ASN A 65 0.33 -9.00 17.35
N ASP A 66 1.14 -9.00 16.31
CA ASP A 66 2.56 -9.31 16.47
C ASP A 66 3.26 -8.14 17.20
N THR A 67 3.99 -8.47 18.28
CA THR A 67 4.74 -7.48 19.08
C THR A 67 6.00 -7.04 18.33
N ASP A 68 6.54 -7.90 17.48
CA ASP A 68 7.73 -7.63 16.69
C ASP A 68 7.40 -6.94 15.36
N TYR A 69 6.12 -6.69 15.06
CA TYR A 69 5.73 -5.89 13.90
C TYR A 69 6.03 -4.40 14.12
N PRO A 70 6.65 -3.70 13.14
CA PRO A 70 6.99 -4.12 11.77
C PRO A 70 8.44 -4.61 11.56
N GLN A 71 9.20 -4.88 12.64
CA GLN A 71 10.60 -5.32 12.54
C GLN A 71 10.74 -6.70 11.89
N ASP A 72 9.78 -7.59 12.15
CA ASP A 72 9.64 -8.89 11.52
C ASP A 72 9.63 -8.82 9.98
N VAL A 73 8.89 -7.87 9.39
CA VAL A 73 8.82 -7.61 7.94
C VAL A 73 10.17 -7.21 7.41
N GLN A 74 10.85 -6.26 8.06
CA GLN A 74 12.16 -5.77 7.60
C GLN A 74 13.22 -6.86 7.67
N ARG A 75 13.22 -7.67 8.73
CA ARG A 75 14.11 -8.83 8.89
C ARG A 75 13.81 -9.89 7.84
N ALA A 76 12.53 -10.16 7.59
CA ALA A 76 12.10 -11.11 6.56
C ALA A 76 12.51 -10.65 5.16
N GLN A 77 12.32 -9.36 4.84
CA GLN A 77 12.76 -8.76 3.58
C GLN A 77 14.28 -8.86 3.40
N LYS A 78 15.06 -8.51 4.43
CA LYS A 78 16.53 -8.61 4.41
C LYS A 78 17.02 -10.06 4.24
N LYS A 79 16.35 -11.02 4.90
CA LYS A 79 16.71 -12.45 4.84
C LYS A 79 16.23 -13.13 3.55
N ALA A 80 15.07 -12.74 3.03
CA ALA A 80 14.55 -13.22 1.76
C ALA A 80 15.20 -12.56 0.54
N GLY A 81 15.96 -11.47 0.73
CA GLY A 81 16.48 -10.65 -0.37
C GLY A 81 15.38 -9.92 -1.16
N VAL A 82 14.19 -9.80 -0.59
CA VAL A 82 13.00 -9.20 -1.19
C VAL A 82 12.83 -7.82 -0.57
N GLY A 83 13.27 -6.75 -1.24
CA GLY A 83 13.17 -5.38 -0.68
C GLY A 83 14.05 -4.34 -1.37
N ALA A 84 15.12 -4.76 -2.05
CA ALA A 84 15.99 -3.86 -2.81
C ALA A 84 15.43 -3.45 -4.19
N GLY A 85 14.29 -4.01 -4.62
CA GLY A 85 13.74 -3.82 -5.97
C GLY A 85 12.40 -3.09 -6.05
N ALA A 86 11.85 -2.60 -4.93
CA ALA A 86 10.56 -1.90 -4.92
C ALA A 86 10.66 -0.37 -5.13
N SER A 87 11.87 0.13 -5.40
CA SER A 87 12.15 1.53 -5.75
C SER A 87 12.46 1.61 -7.25
N GLN A 88 11.44 1.53 -8.11
CA GLN A 88 11.53 1.81 -9.55
C GLN A 88 10.21 2.43 -10.00
#